data_AF-A0A367LY34-F1
#
_entry.id   AF-A0A367LY34-F1
#
_cell.length_a   1.000
_cell.length_b   1.000
_cell.length_c   1.000
_cell.angle_alpha   90.00
_cell.angle_beta   90.00
_cell.angle_gamma   90.00
#
_symmetry.space_group_name_H-M   'P 1'
#
loop_
_entity.id
_entity.type
_entity.pdbx_description
1 polymer ?
#
loop_
_entity_poly.entity_id
_entity_poly.type
_entity_poly.pdbx_seq_one_letter_code
_entity_poly.pdbx_strand_id
1 'polypeptide(L)'
;TEVCERTPGYTSWQQERWLVCCEDACAFRGDAGREEIGQLGAEGLAQRFADFAWPAITWQRLVDAYTPGGNPAIYRFDCLHCGQAHYDLDFT
;
A
#
# COMPACT_ATOMS: atom_id res chain seq x y z
N THR A 1 -26.66 12.72 9.70
CA THR A 1 -25.42 12.53 10.47
C THR A 1 -25.54 11.18 11.12
N GLU A 2 -24.99 10.15 10.50
CA GLU A 2 -25.11 8.81 11.07
C GLU A 2 -23.83 8.04 10.75
N VAL A 3 -22.95 8.01 11.76
CA VAL A 3 -21.79 7.14 11.88
C VAL A 3 -21.96 6.51 13.26
N CYS A 4 -21.63 5.22 13.35
CA CYS A 4 -21.59 4.37 14.54
C CYS A 4 -22.80 3.46 14.76
N GLU A 5 -22.98 2.37 13.98
CA GLU A 5 -23.69 1.19 14.55
C GLU A 5 -23.30 -0.23 14.06
N ARG A 6 -22.31 -0.51 13.19
CA ARG A 6 -22.07 -1.94 12.79
C ARG A 6 -20.63 -2.41 12.55
N THR A 7 -19.69 -2.20 13.48
CA THR A 7 -18.53 -3.12 13.56
C THR A 7 -17.93 -3.13 14.97
N PRO A 8 -17.82 -4.29 15.66
CA PRO A 8 -17.03 -4.35 16.88
C PRO A 8 -15.57 -4.07 16.52
N GLY A 9 -15.03 -2.98 17.05
CA GLY A 9 -13.65 -2.56 16.81
C GLY A 9 -12.65 -3.58 17.38
N TYR A 10 -11.57 -3.81 16.64
CA TYR A 10 -10.37 -4.52 17.10
C TYR A 10 -9.32 -3.48 17.50
N THR A 11 -8.56 -3.76 18.57
CA THR A 11 -7.49 -2.89 19.06
C THR A 11 -6.18 -3.24 18.35
N SER A 12 -5.73 -2.36 17.44
CA SER A 12 -4.37 -2.39 16.88
C SER A 12 -3.54 -1.24 17.45
N TRP A 13 -2.30 -1.49 17.86
CA TRP A 13 -1.39 -0.46 18.39
C TRP A 13 -0.65 0.34 17.28
N GLN A 14 -0.72 -0.10 16.03
CA GLN A 14 -0.54 0.76 14.85
C GLN A 14 -1.89 0.78 14.14
N GLN A 15 -2.50 1.95 13.98
CA GLN A 15 -3.79 2.06 13.30
C GLN A 15 -3.65 1.46 11.89
N GLU A 16 -4.60 0.62 11.50
CA GLU A 16 -4.67 0.08 10.13
C GLU A 16 -4.71 1.27 9.16
N ARG A 17 -3.65 1.45 8.37
CA ARG A 17 -3.57 2.52 7.38
C ARG A 17 -4.43 2.16 6.18
N TRP A 18 -5.72 2.48 6.28
CA TRP A 18 -6.65 2.33 5.16
C TRP A 18 -6.45 3.48 4.19
N LEU A 19 -6.10 3.14 2.95
CA LEU A 19 -6.01 4.11 1.87
C LEU A 19 -7.42 4.55 1.43
N VAL A 20 -7.59 5.85 1.21
CA VAL A 20 -8.85 6.46 0.78
C VAL A 20 -8.66 7.06 -0.61
N CYS A 21 -9.62 6.82 -1.50
CA CYS A 21 -9.67 7.40 -2.84
C CYS A 21 -11.13 7.66 -3.20
N CYS A 22 -11.41 8.74 -3.94
CA CYS A 22 -12.79 9.13 -4.29
C CYS A 22 -13.72 9.23 -3.08
N GLU A 23 -13.22 9.75 -1.95
CA GLU A 23 -13.97 9.93 -0.70
C GLU A 23 -14.45 8.63 -0.04
N ASP A 24 -13.91 7.48 -0.47
CA ASP A 24 -14.26 6.15 0.04
C ASP A 24 -13.02 5.29 0.30
N ALA A 25 -13.20 4.24 1.11
CA ALA A 25 -12.13 3.30 1.41
C ALA A 25 -11.76 2.48 0.17
N CYS A 26 -10.46 2.34 -0.09
CA CYS A 26 -9.97 1.42 -1.09
C CYS A 26 -10.08 -0.03 -0.60
N ALA A 27 -10.46 -0.94 -1.50
CA ALA A 27 -10.54 -2.37 -1.20
C ALA A 27 -9.14 -2.99 -1.10
N PHE A 28 -8.83 -3.57 0.07
CA PHE A 28 -7.59 -4.31 0.28
C PHE A 28 -7.53 -5.56 -0.61
N ARG A 29 -6.41 -5.73 -1.32
CA ARG A 29 -6.17 -6.86 -2.23
C ARG A 29 -5.09 -7.83 -1.73
N GLY A 30 -4.44 -7.55 -0.59
CA GLY A 30 -3.30 -8.32 -0.09
C GLY A 30 -1.97 -7.77 -0.58
N ASP A 31 -0.94 -8.62 -0.58
CA ASP A 31 0.39 -8.29 -1.11
C ASP A 31 0.33 -7.96 -2.61
N ALA A 32 1.05 -6.91 -3.01
CA ALA A 32 1.24 -6.54 -4.40
C ALA A 32 2.02 -7.64 -5.13
N GLY A 33 1.72 -7.86 -6.41
CA GLY A 33 2.39 -8.89 -7.20
C GLY A 33 3.83 -8.53 -7.52
N ARG A 34 4.74 -9.51 -7.61
CA ARG A 34 6.14 -9.24 -8.00
C ARG A 34 6.25 -8.58 -9.37
N GLU A 35 5.45 -9.04 -10.34
CA GLU A 35 5.42 -8.47 -11.68
C GLU A 35 4.93 -7.01 -11.67
N GLU A 36 3.89 -6.73 -10.90
CA GLU A 36 3.32 -5.39 -10.73
C GLU A 36 4.34 -4.40 -10.13
N ILE A 37 5.04 -4.81 -9.07
CA ILE A 37 6.11 -4.00 -8.48
C ILE A 37 7.27 -3.80 -9.47
N GLY A 38 7.62 -4.83 -10.25
CA GLY A 38 8.59 -4.73 -11.34
C GLY A 38 8.19 -3.73 -12.41
N GLN A 39 6.91 -3.70 -12.81
CA GLN A 39 6.38 -2.76 -13.80
C GLN A 39 6.30 -1.32 -13.28
N LEU A 40 5.95 -1.12 -12.00
CA LEU A 40 6.02 0.19 -11.35
C LEU A 40 7.45 0.72 -11.31
N GLY A 41 8.41 -0.16 -11.04
CA GLY A 41 9.82 0.16 -10.95
C GLY A 41 10.17 1.10 -9.80
N ALA A 42 11.46 1.39 -9.67
CA ALA A 42 11.98 2.16 -8.55
C ALA A 42 11.44 3.60 -8.53
N GLU A 43 11.29 4.22 -9.70
CA GLU A 43 10.75 5.58 -9.81
C GLU A 43 9.27 5.64 -9.45
N GLY A 44 8.48 4.67 -9.92
CA GLY A 44 7.05 4.60 -9.61
C GLY A 44 6.76 4.37 -8.13
N LEU A 45 7.62 3.62 -7.44
CA LEU A 45 7.57 3.47 -5.98
C LEU A 45 8.04 4.75 -5.28
N ALA A 46 9.16 5.34 -5.70
CA ALA A 46 9.68 6.58 -5.10
C ALA A 46 8.69 7.74 -5.16
N GLN A 47 7.92 7.87 -6.25
CA GLN A 47 6.88 8.88 -6.38
C GLN A 47 5.68 8.64 -5.44
N ARG A 48 5.30 7.37 -5.23
CA ARG A 48 4.18 7.00 -4.34
C ARG A 48 4.54 7.10 -2.87
N PHE A 49 5.79 6.81 -2.55
CA PHE A 49 6.33 6.76 -1.20
C PHE A 49 7.35 7.88 -0.97
N ALA A 50 7.07 9.08 -1.52
CA ALA A 50 7.96 10.23 -1.46
C ALA A 50 8.31 10.62 0.00
N ASP A 51 7.40 10.37 0.94
CA ASP A 51 7.56 10.64 2.37
C ASP A 51 8.71 9.84 3.02
N PHE A 52 9.08 8.68 2.46
CA PHE A 52 10.18 7.88 2.98
C PHE A 52 11.56 8.49 2.71
N ALA A 53 11.66 9.42 1.75
CA ALA A 53 12.89 10.11 1.36
C ALA A 53 14.09 9.16 1.11
N TRP A 54 13.82 7.93 0.67
CA TRP A 54 14.87 6.94 0.44
C TRP A 54 15.68 7.25 -0.83
N PRO A 55 16.99 6.95 -0.83
CA PRO A 55 17.81 7.01 -2.03
C PRO A 55 17.25 6.14 -3.17
N ALA A 56 17.42 6.58 -4.42
CA ALA A 56 16.99 5.82 -5.60
C ALA A 56 17.52 4.38 -5.63
N ILE A 57 18.75 4.15 -5.13
CA ILE A 57 19.34 2.82 -5.04
C ILE A 57 18.59 1.89 -4.07
N THR A 58 17.98 2.44 -3.01
CA THR A 58 17.17 1.67 -2.07
C THR A 58 15.88 1.19 -2.73
N TRP A 59 15.23 2.06 -3.52
CA TRP A 59 14.06 1.69 -4.30
C TRP A 59 14.37 0.63 -5.35
N GLN A 60 15.50 0.72 -6.05
CA GLN A 60 15.95 -0.31 -7.00
C GLN A 60 16.15 -1.66 -6.31
N ARG A 61 16.86 -1.68 -5.18
CA ARG A 61 17.05 -2.90 -4.39
C ARG A 61 15.74 -3.49 -3.90
N LEU A 62 14.79 -2.65 -3.49
CA LEU A 62 13.46 -3.10 -3.12
C LEU A 62 12.78 -3.81 -4.29
N VAL A 63 12.72 -3.19 -5.47
CA VAL A 63 12.09 -3.80 -6.66
C VAL A 63 12.77 -5.11 -7.03
N ASP A 64 14.10 -5.17 -7.01
CA ASP A 64 14.87 -6.36 -7.40
C ASP A 64 14.65 -7.53 -6.43
N ALA A 65 14.61 -7.24 -5.13
CA ALA A 65 14.48 -8.23 -4.06
C ALA A 65 13.02 -8.50 -3.65
N TYR A 66 12.05 -7.77 -4.19
CA TYR A 66 10.67 -7.84 -3.74
C TYR A 66 10.06 -9.23 -3.98
N THR A 67 9.39 -9.72 -2.94
CA THR A 67 8.56 -10.92 -2.96
C THR A 67 7.30 -10.65 -2.14
N PRO A 68 6.11 -11.11 -2.58
CA PRO A 68 4.90 -11.08 -1.74
C PRO A 68 5.15 -11.75 -0.39
N GLY A 69 4.68 -11.16 0.70
CA GLY A 69 4.93 -11.61 2.07
C GLY A 69 6.36 -11.39 2.57
N GLY A 70 7.19 -10.63 1.84
CA GLY A 70 8.53 -10.24 2.24
C GLY A 70 8.57 -9.06 3.22
N ASN A 71 9.77 -8.60 3.54
CA ASN A 71 9.99 -7.38 4.33
C ASN A 71 10.97 -6.45 3.59
N PRO A 72 10.56 -5.22 3.23
CA PRO A 72 9.25 -4.62 3.51
C PRO A 72 8.13 -5.23 2.66
N ALA A 73 6.93 -5.29 3.25
CA ALA A 73 5.72 -5.74 2.58
C ALA A 73 5.11 -4.57 1.80
N ILE A 74 4.64 -4.82 0.58
CA ILE A 74 3.91 -3.83 -0.21
C ILE A 74 2.50 -4.35 -0.39
N TYR A 75 1.52 -3.63 0.14
CA TYR A 75 0.12 -4.00 0.04
C TYR A 75 -0.57 -3.22 -1.07
N ARG A 76 -1.47 -3.89 -1.80
CA ARG A 76 -2.28 -3.28 -2.85
C ARG A 76 -3.69 -3.00 -2.35
N PHE A 77 -4.19 -1.82 -2.70
CA PHE A 77 -5.55 -1.37 -2.46
C PHE A 77 -6.14 -0.84 -3.76
N ASP A 78 -7.36 -1.25 -4.11
CA ASP A 78 -8.04 -0.75 -5.30
C ASP A 78 -9.17 0.21 -4.93
N CYS A 79 -9.23 1.37 -5.56
CA CYS A 79 -10.39 2.25 -5.43
C CYS A 79 -11.63 1.56 -6.04
N LEU A 80 -12.73 1.51 -5.26
CA LEU A 80 -13.99 0.92 -5.71
C LEU A 80 -14.71 1.75 -6.78
N HIS A 81 -14.38 3.04 -6.88
CA HIS A 81 -15.03 3.98 -7.80
C HIS A 81 -14.27 4.16 -9.10
N CYS A 82 -12.97 4.45 -9.04
CA CYS A 82 -12.15 4.71 -10.22
C CYS A 82 -11.31 3.50 -10.68
N GLY A 83 -11.21 2.44 -9.86
CA GLY A 83 -10.40 1.26 -10.16
C GLY A 83 -8.88 1.48 -10.06
N GLN A 84 -8.43 2.65 -9.62
CA GLN A 84 -7.01 2.95 -9.46
C GLN A 84 -6.39 2.10 -8.35
N ALA A 85 -5.22 1.52 -8.62
CA ALA A 85 -4.41 0.82 -7.65
C ALA A 85 -3.58 1.82 -6.83
N HIS A 86 -3.67 1.66 -5.52
CA HIS A 86 -2.91 2.35 -4.49
C HIS A 86 -2.09 1.33 -3.71
N TYR A 87 -0.99 1.78 -3.11
CA TYR A 87 -0.05 0.89 -2.44
C TYR A 87 0.33 1.45 -1.08
N ASP A 88 0.49 0.56 -0.11
CA ASP A 88 1.04 0.88 1.20
C ASP A 88 2.32 0.07 1.43
N LEU A 89 3.27 0.64 2.17
CA LEU A 89 4.57 0.02 2.46
C LEU A 89 4.67 -0.18 3.97
N ASP A 90 4.81 -1.44 4.40
CA ASP A 90 4.89 -1.81 5.81
C ASP A 90 6.19 -2.58 6.12
N PHE A 91 6.67 -2.41 7.34
CA PHE A 91 7.87 -3.06 7.87
C PHE A 91 7.43 -3.97 9.00
N THR A 92 7.47 -5.27 8.74
CA THR A 92 7.24 -6.31 9.76
C THR A 92 8.40 -6.43 10.73
#